data_AF-A0A971GM38-F1
#
_entry.id   AF-A0A971GM38-F1
#
_cell.length_a   1.000
_cell.length_b   1.000
_cell.length_c   1.000
_cell.angle_alpha   90.00
_cell.angle_beta   90.00
_cell.angle_gamma   90.00
#
_symmetry.space_group_name_H-M   'P 1'
#
loop_
_entity.id
_entity.type
_entity.pdbx_description
1 polymer ?
#
loop_
_entity_poly.entity_id
_entity_poly.type
_entity_poly.pdbx_seq_one_letter_code
_entity_poly.pdbx_strand_id
1 'polypeptide(L)'
;MFEKIYHAVQQRVHESRPLRRLIFRAAMRIGERNINYLVHDIERRGHFALIYSLAEKLVFSRIKKNIGMDRLRFAVSGGNSLSEEIAKFFMRIDIRIIEGYGLTETSPVVSAIRPDFIKTGAVGKVLEGTEVRISEDGELLIRGPQLMKGYFNDEKSTAEAFTHDGYFKTGDLGYFDDHGYLHINGRKKDIIITSAGKNISPLNIEMNLMYSKYIEQAAVIGEGRNYLTALVVPDFELLEAWAERRGIVWKNRGDLLAHEKVRMLFKREIDRHQKNFSRVEQVKKYILMKEPWTQESGELTPSMKVKRRVINKRYATLIESMYLE
;
A
#
# COMPACT_ATOMS: atom_id res chain seq x y z
N MET A 1 7.83 -4.70 -0.79
CA MET A 1 8.68 -5.77 -0.19
C MET A 1 7.99 -6.33 1.05
N PHE A 2 7.59 -5.46 1.98
CA PHE A 2 6.88 -5.82 3.21
C PHE A 2 5.60 -6.62 2.95
N GLU A 3 4.88 -6.31 1.88
CA GLU A 3 3.68 -7.03 1.39
C GLU A 3 3.99 -8.50 1.10
N LYS A 4 5.05 -8.76 0.34
CA LYS A 4 5.47 -10.12 -0.03
C LYS A 4 5.87 -10.92 1.21
N ILE A 5 6.61 -10.30 2.14
CA ILE A 5 7.00 -10.93 3.41
C ILE A 5 5.76 -11.23 4.25
N TYR A 6 4.84 -10.27 4.40
CA TYR A 6 3.59 -10.45 5.13
C TYR A 6 2.78 -11.63 4.58
N HIS A 7 2.54 -11.66 3.26
CA HIS A 7 1.78 -12.72 2.60
C HIS A 7 2.46 -14.09 2.74
N ALA A 8 3.78 -14.17 2.57
CA ALA A 8 4.54 -15.41 2.75
C ALA A 8 4.44 -15.95 4.20
N VAL A 9 4.48 -15.07 5.21
CA VAL A 9 4.29 -15.48 6.61
C VAL A 9 2.86 -16.00 6.83
N GLN A 10 1.85 -15.27 6.34
CA GLN A 10 0.45 -15.69 6.47
C GLN A 10 0.18 -17.04 5.80
N GLN A 11 0.78 -17.27 4.62
CA GLN A 11 0.68 -18.54 3.91
C GLN A 11 1.30 -19.70 4.71
N ARG A 12 2.54 -19.56 5.17
CA ARG A 12 3.20 -20.60 5.99
C ARG A 12 2.43 -20.91 7.26
N VAL A 13 1.83 -19.90 7.89
CA VAL A 13 0.95 -20.11 9.05
C VAL A 13 -0.30 -20.88 8.63
N HIS A 14 -0.94 -20.50 7.52
CA HIS A 14 -2.15 -21.14 7.03
C HIS A 14 -1.96 -22.64 6.74
N GLU A 15 -0.80 -23.02 6.19
CA GLU A 15 -0.39 -24.39 5.90
C GLU A 15 0.05 -25.18 7.13
N SER A 16 0.28 -24.51 8.26
CA SER A 16 0.72 -25.15 9.49
C SER A 16 -0.41 -25.87 10.24
N ARG A 17 -0.02 -26.82 11.11
CA ARG A 17 -0.94 -27.59 11.96
C ARG A 17 -1.90 -26.69 12.75
N PRO A 18 -3.15 -27.11 13.04
CA PRO A 18 -4.15 -26.29 13.74
C PRO A 18 -3.64 -25.67 15.05
N LEU A 19 -2.87 -26.42 15.83
CA LEU A 19 -2.26 -25.92 17.07
C LEU A 19 -1.28 -24.75 16.81
N ARG A 20 -0.43 -24.84 15.77
CA ARG A 20 0.48 -23.74 15.40
C ARG A 20 -0.28 -22.50 14.95
N ARG A 21 -1.37 -22.67 14.19
CA ARG A 21 -2.27 -21.56 13.81
C ARG A 21 -2.95 -20.90 15.01
N LEU A 22 -3.30 -21.67 16.04
CA LEU A 22 -3.87 -21.13 17.27
C LEU A 22 -2.82 -20.32 18.05
N ILE A 23 -1.62 -20.88 18.21
CA ILE A 23 -0.49 -20.21 18.88
C ILE A 23 -0.13 -18.91 18.15
N PHE A 24 -0.04 -18.93 16.82
CA PHE A 24 0.23 -17.72 16.03
C PHE A 24 -0.85 -16.66 16.24
N ARG A 25 -2.14 -17.03 16.17
CA ARG A 25 -3.24 -16.08 16.41
C ARG A 25 -3.22 -15.51 17.82
N ALA A 26 -2.91 -16.31 18.83
CA ALA A 26 -2.75 -15.85 20.20
C ALA A 26 -1.58 -14.86 20.32
N ALA A 27 -0.44 -15.19 19.70
CA ALA A 27 0.73 -14.31 19.67
C ALA A 27 0.43 -12.98 18.94
N MET A 28 -0.27 -13.00 17.80
CA MET A 28 -0.65 -11.77 17.09
C MET A 28 -1.55 -10.86 17.94
N ARG A 29 -2.46 -11.42 18.74
CA ARG A 29 -3.28 -10.62 19.69
C ARG A 29 -2.44 -9.99 20.79
N ILE A 30 -1.44 -10.71 21.30
CA ILE A 30 -0.48 -10.15 22.27
C ILE A 30 0.34 -9.02 21.60
N GLY A 31 0.78 -9.26 20.37
CA GLY A 31 1.51 -8.29 19.56
C GLY A 31 0.69 -7.04 19.24
N GLU A 32 -0.63 -7.14 19.08
CA GLU A 32 -1.49 -5.96 18.85
C GLU A 32 -1.32 -4.94 19.98
N ARG A 33 -1.28 -5.41 21.23
CA ARG A 33 -1.05 -4.55 22.39
C ARG A 33 0.37 -3.97 22.42
N ASN A 34 1.34 -4.62 21.78
CA ASN A 34 2.73 -4.14 21.69
C ASN A 34 2.87 -2.88 20.83
N ILE A 35 1.97 -2.66 19.87
CA ILE A 35 1.99 -1.51 18.97
C ILE A 35 2.06 -0.21 19.78
N ASN A 36 1.22 -0.05 20.81
CA ASN A 36 1.22 1.15 21.65
C ASN A 36 2.55 1.37 22.39
N TYR A 37 3.24 0.30 22.80
CA TYR A 37 4.56 0.43 23.43
C TYR A 37 5.62 0.93 22.44
N LEU A 38 5.57 0.46 21.19
CA LEU A 38 6.48 0.92 20.14
C LEU A 38 6.18 2.35 19.65
N VAL A 39 4.90 2.68 19.47
CA VAL A 39 4.46 4.02 19.02
C VAL A 39 4.93 5.11 19.98
N HIS A 40 4.83 4.86 21.28
CA HIS A 40 5.17 5.83 22.32
C HIS A 40 6.58 5.66 22.91
N ASP A 41 7.37 4.73 22.37
CA ASP A 41 8.71 4.38 22.88
C ASP A 41 8.74 4.05 24.38
N ILE A 42 7.72 3.33 24.84
CA ILE A 42 7.56 2.96 26.25
C ILE A 42 8.08 1.54 26.48
N GLU A 43 8.89 1.37 27.53
CA GLU A 43 9.32 0.04 27.97
C GLU A 43 8.15 -0.83 28.43
N ARG A 44 8.13 -2.08 27.98
CA ARG A 44 7.21 -3.10 28.50
C ARG A 44 7.56 -3.42 29.94
N ARG A 45 6.57 -3.36 30.85
CA ARG A 45 6.75 -3.68 32.28
C ARG A 45 5.72 -4.68 32.79
N GLY A 46 6.05 -5.35 33.90
CA GLY A 46 5.15 -6.23 34.65
C GLY A 46 4.63 -7.44 33.86
N HIS A 47 3.37 -7.80 34.09
CA HIS A 47 2.71 -8.97 33.50
C HIS A 47 2.77 -9.00 31.97
N PHE A 48 2.66 -7.84 31.31
CA PHE A 48 2.68 -7.78 29.85
C PHE A 48 4.06 -8.09 29.28
N ALA A 49 5.14 -7.63 29.92
CA ALA A 49 6.51 -7.93 29.51
C ALA A 49 6.78 -9.45 29.51
N LEU A 50 6.27 -10.17 30.52
CA LEU A 50 6.39 -11.62 30.61
C LEU A 50 5.61 -12.34 29.49
N ILE A 51 4.34 -11.97 29.29
CA ILE A 51 3.49 -12.57 28.25
C ILE A 51 4.06 -12.29 26.85
N TYR A 52 4.56 -11.07 26.62
CA TYR A 52 5.19 -10.73 25.35
C TYR A 52 6.51 -11.50 25.15
N SER A 53 7.36 -11.62 26.18
CA SER A 53 8.60 -12.39 26.10
C SER A 53 8.35 -13.86 25.73
N LEU A 54 7.26 -14.44 26.23
CA LEU A 54 6.83 -15.78 25.82
C LEU A 54 6.43 -15.83 24.33
N ALA A 55 5.64 -14.87 23.86
CA ALA A 55 5.27 -14.76 22.44
C ALA A 55 6.51 -14.52 21.54
N GLU A 56 7.46 -13.71 22.00
CA GLU A 56 8.74 -13.45 21.35
C GLU A 56 9.55 -14.74 21.17
N LYS A 57 9.71 -15.52 22.24
CA LYS A 57 10.48 -16.77 22.21
C LYS A 57 9.81 -17.88 21.37
N LEU A 58 8.49 -17.99 21.44
CA LEU A 58 7.74 -19.07 20.78
C LEU A 58 7.44 -18.78 19.30
N VAL A 59 7.21 -17.52 18.95
CA VAL A 59 6.66 -17.12 17.65
C VAL A 59 7.53 -16.04 16.98
N PHE A 60 7.66 -14.85 17.58
CA PHE A 60 8.19 -13.69 16.85
C PHE A 60 9.67 -13.84 16.48
N SER A 61 10.51 -14.33 17.38
CA SER A 61 11.93 -14.60 17.09
C SER A 61 12.13 -15.59 15.95
N ARG A 62 11.25 -16.60 15.82
CA ARG A 62 11.30 -17.56 14.71
C ARG A 62 10.87 -16.93 13.39
N ILE A 63 9.83 -16.09 13.42
CA ILE A 63 9.42 -15.32 12.24
C ILE A 63 10.57 -14.42 11.79
N LYS A 64 11.11 -13.60 12.70
CA LYS A 64 12.23 -12.69 12.44
C LYS A 64 13.45 -13.40 11.86
N LYS A 65 13.85 -14.54 12.43
CA LYS A 65 14.96 -15.36 11.90
C LYS A 65 14.68 -15.89 10.50
N ASN A 66 13.47 -16.40 10.25
CA ASN A 66 13.11 -16.96 8.94
C ASN A 66 13.06 -15.91 7.83
N ILE A 67 12.79 -14.65 8.15
CA ILE A 67 12.79 -13.52 7.20
C ILE A 67 14.10 -12.74 7.21
N GLY A 68 15.10 -13.14 8.00
CA GLY A 68 16.41 -12.49 8.10
C GLY A 68 16.42 -11.13 8.82
N MET A 69 15.44 -10.86 9.69
CA MET A 69 15.27 -9.58 10.39
C MET A 69 15.48 -9.68 11.92
N ASP A 70 16.13 -10.73 12.41
CA ASP A 70 16.36 -10.97 13.84
C ASP A 70 17.37 -10.00 14.49
N ARG A 71 18.18 -9.30 13.68
CA ARG A 71 19.08 -8.22 14.13
C ARG A 71 18.64 -6.82 13.70
N LEU A 72 17.47 -6.70 13.08
CA LEU A 72 16.97 -5.43 12.58
C LEU A 72 16.60 -4.50 13.74
N ARG A 73 17.06 -3.25 13.71
CA ARG A 73 16.70 -2.23 14.71
C ARG A 73 15.42 -1.48 14.32
N PHE A 74 15.36 -1.04 13.06
CA PHE A 74 14.18 -0.48 12.42
C PHE A 74 14.31 -0.67 10.91
N ALA A 75 13.19 -0.60 10.21
CA ALA A 75 13.10 -0.63 8.75
C ALA A 75 12.52 0.70 8.27
N VAL A 76 13.00 1.19 7.13
CA VAL A 76 12.43 2.37 6.47
C VAL A 76 11.60 1.90 5.27
N SER A 77 10.36 2.39 5.19
CA SER A 77 9.50 2.25 4.02
C SER A 77 9.42 3.59 3.29
N GLY A 78 9.52 3.54 1.96
CA GLY A 78 9.46 4.72 1.10
C GLY A 78 9.20 4.33 -0.35
N GLY A 79 9.06 5.33 -1.22
CA GLY A 79 8.77 5.16 -2.64
C GLY A 79 7.29 4.92 -2.95
N ASN A 80 6.56 4.21 -2.11
CA ASN A 80 5.09 4.15 -2.11
C ASN A 80 4.58 4.19 -0.67
N SER A 81 3.30 4.54 -0.49
CA SER A 81 2.67 4.47 0.82
C SER A 81 2.77 3.04 1.36
N LEU A 82 2.99 2.88 2.66
CA LEU A 82 2.85 1.58 3.31
C LEU A 82 1.43 1.47 3.84
N SER A 83 0.89 0.27 3.73
CA SER A 83 -0.43 0.01 4.21
C SER A 83 -0.40 -0.20 5.74
N GLU A 84 -1.29 0.50 6.47
CA GLU A 84 -1.35 0.51 7.93
C GLU A 84 -1.34 -0.89 8.58
N GLU A 85 -2.08 -1.87 8.05
CA GLU A 85 -2.14 -3.22 8.62
C GLU A 85 -0.83 -4.00 8.40
N ILE A 86 -0.11 -3.75 7.30
CA ILE A 86 1.23 -4.33 7.10
C ILE A 86 2.19 -3.70 8.10
N ALA A 87 2.18 -2.37 8.26
CA ALA A 87 2.99 -1.69 9.26
C ALA A 87 2.72 -2.26 10.67
N LYS A 88 1.44 -2.39 11.05
CA LYS A 88 1.01 -2.99 12.31
C LYS A 88 1.51 -4.42 12.46
N PHE A 89 1.42 -5.27 11.44
CA PHE A 89 1.94 -6.63 11.51
C PHE A 89 3.42 -6.69 11.92
N PHE A 90 4.27 -5.85 11.34
CA PHE A 90 5.69 -5.81 11.71
C PHE A 90 5.89 -5.26 13.13
N MET A 91 5.12 -4.25 13.53
CA MET A 91 5.14 -3.72 14.89
C MET A 91 4.68 -4.75 15.94
N ARG A 92 3.73 -5.64 15.59
CA ARG A 92 3.30 -6.75 16.47
C ARG A 92 4.44 -7.71 16.80
N ILE A 93 5.44 -7.84 15.93
CA ILE A 93 6.60 -8.73 16.09
C ILE A 93 7.89 -8.00 16.51
N ASP A 94 7.73 -6.78 17.04
CA ASP A 94 8.82 -5.91 17.52
C ASP A 94 9.73 -5.34 16.43
N ILE A 95 9.25 -5.24 15.20
CA ILE A 95 9.95 -4.54 14.12
C ILE A 95 9.36 -3.15 13.97
N ARG A 96 10.18 -2.13 14.25
CA ARG A 96 9.85 -0.73 13.99
C ARG A 96 9.91 -0.47 12.49
N ILE A 97 8.77 -0.20 11.86
CA ILE A 97 8.74 0.30 10.49
C ILE A 97 8.40 1.79 10.55
N ILE A 98 9.28 2.60 9.97
CA ILE A 98 9.10 4.04 9.83
C ILE A 98 8.91 4.38 8.36
N GLU A 99 8.05 5.35 8.08
CA GLU A 99 7.79 5.83 6.73
C GLU A 99 8.58 7.12 6.47
N GLY A 100 9.08 7.26 5.25
CA GLY A 100 9.71 8.48 4.75
C GLY A 100 9.18 8.85 3.38
N TYR A 101 9.03 10.15 3.15
CA TYR A 101 8.60 10.69 1.86
C TYR A 101 9.74 11.43 1.19
N GLY A 102 9.75 11.32 -0.13
CA GLY A 102 10.87 11.72 -0.94
C GLY A 102 10.71 11.40 -2.41
N LEU A 103 11.41 12.17 -3.23
CA LEU A 103 11.48 12.06 -4.68
C LEU A 103 12.95 12.08 -5.11
N THR A 104 13.24 11.62 -6.32
CA THR A 104 14.59 11.75 -6.89
C THR A 104 15.03 13.21 -6.94
N GLU A 105 14.08 14.09 -7.26
CA GLU A 105 14.24 15.54 -7.33
C GLU A 105 14.52 16.21 -5.96
N THR A 106 14.42 15.47 -4.85
CA THR A 106 14.61 15.98 -3.48
C THR A 106 15.73 15.25 -2.72
N SER A 107 16.67 14.59 -3.42
CA SER A 107 17.91 14.00 -2.90
C SER A 107 17.88 13.26 -1.54
N PRO A 108 17.19 12.11 -1.42
CA PRO A 108 15.83 11.88 -1.87
C PRO A 108 14.80 12.27 -0.81
N VAL A 109 15.17 12.59 0.44
CA VAL A 109 14.22 12.64 1.57
C VAL A 109 13.73 14.07 1.85
N VAL A 110 12.43 14.20 2.08
CA VAL A 110 11.74 15.46 2.44
C VAL A 110 11.26 15.40 3.88
N SER A 111 10.67 14.28 4.27
CA SER A 111 10.16 14.03 5.62
C SER A 111 10.41 12.59 6.03
N ALA A 112 10.54 12.36 7.33
CA ALA A 112 10.67 11.01 7.86
C ALA A 112 10.08 10.89 9.27
N ILE A 113 9.51 9.72 9.55
CA ILE A 113 9.14 9.33 10.90
C ILE A 113 10.44 9.00 11.67
N ARG A 114 10.60 9.56 12.86
CA ARG A 114 11.78 9.27 13.68
C ARG A 114 11.67 7.89 14.32
N PRO A 115 12.77 7.13 14.48
CA PRO A 115 12.72 5.79 15.08
C PRO A 115 12.18 5.74 16.52
N ASP A 116 12.29 6.84 17.26
CA ASP A 116 11.84 7.03 18.64
C ASP A 116 10.37 7.47 18.77
N PHE A 117 9.67 7.71 17.65
CA PHE A 117 8.24 8.01 17.67
C PHE A 117 7.57 7.54 16.38
N ILE A 118 6.84 6.43 16.45
CA ILE A 118 6.24 5.82 15.27
C ILE A 118 4.79 6.27 15.13
N LYS A 119 4.47 6.89 14.01
CA LYS A 119 3.08 7.18 13.63
C LYS A 119 2.77 6.51 12.30
N THR A 120 1.80 5.60 12.30
CA THR A 120 1.37 4.90 11.08
C THR A 120 0.53 5.79 10.19
N GLY A 121 0.71 5.69 8.87
CA GLY A 121 -0.08 6.45 7.89
C GLY A 121 0.37 7.89 7.70
N ALA A 122 1.44 8.31 8.40
CA ALA A 122 2.12 9.58 8.21
C ALA A 122 3.53 9.33 7.68
N VAL A 123 4.03 10.22 6.84
CA VAL A 123 5.40 10.17 6.31
C VAL A 123 6.37 11.04 7.12
N GLY A 124 5.94 11.47 8.30
CA GLY A 124 6.78 12.13 9.30
C GLY A 124 6.80 13.64 9.22
N LYS A 125 7.72 14.21 10.01
CA LYS A 125 7.95 15.66 10.00
C LYS A 125 8.95 16.01 8.92
N VAL A 126 8.80 17.21 8.38
CA VAL A 126 9.72 17.79 7.39
C VAL A 126 11.12 17.87 8.00
N LEU A 127 12.14 17.52 7.22
CA LEU A 127 13.53 17.59 7.64
C LEU A 127 13.97 19.04 7.85
N GLU A 128 14.94 19.23 8.74
CA GLU A 128 15.52 20.55 9.01
C GLU A 128 16.08 21.17 7.72
N GLY A 129 15.88 22.47 7.55
CA GLY A 129 16.28 23.20 6.33
C GLY A 129 15.39 22.94 5.11
N THR A 130 14.34 22.11 5.24
CA THR A 130 13.32 21.93 4.21
C THR A 130 12.06 22.71 4.56
N GLU A 131 11.53 23.42 3.58
CA GLU A 131 10.22 24.06 3.63
C GLU A 131 9.25 23.27 2.78
N VAL A 132 8.05 23.02 3.32
CA VAL A 132 6.95 22.41 2.59
C VAL A 132 5.72 23.31 2.72
N ARG A 133 5.14 23.68 1.59
CA ARG A 133 3.88 24.43 1.49
C ARG A 133 2.85 23.55 0.80
N ILE A 134 1.61 23.60 1.28
CA ILE A 134 0.46 23.00 0.57
C ILE A 134 -0.14 24.10 -0.31
N SER A 135 -0.25 23.87 -1.63
CA SER A 135 -0.95 24.79 -2.53
C SER A 135 -2.47 24.73 -2.31
N GLU A 136 -3.21 25.65 -2.93
CA GLU A 136 -4.69 25.71 -2.82
C GLU A 136 -5.38 24.42 -3.30
N ASP A 137 -4.79 23.73 -4.28
CA ASP A 137 -5.26 22.45 -4.80
C ASP A 137 -4.66 21.22 -4.10
N GLY A 138 -3.94 21.43 -2.99
CA GLY A 138 -3.44 20.37 -2.11
C GLY A 138 -2.08 19.79 -2.51
N GLU A 139 -1.40 20.33 -3.52
CA GLU A 139 -0.09 19.89 -3.96
C GLU A 139 1.01 20.31 -2.99
N LEU A 140 1.97 19.40 -2.76
CA LEU A 140 3.16 19.67 -1.98
C LEU A 140 4.16 20.49 -2.82
N LEU A 141 4.51 21.67 -2.32
CA LEU A 141 5.53 22.55 -2.85
C LEU A 141 6.73 22.53 -1.91
N ILE A 142 7.91 22.21 -2.41
CA ILE A 142 9.11 21.99 -1.59
C ILE A 142 10.18 23.01 -1.92
N ARG A 143 10.83 23.58 -0.90
CA ARG A 143 12.03 24.39 -1.04
C ARG A 143 13.08 23.93 -0.03
N GLY A 144 14.33 23.83 -0.44
CA GLY A 144 15.41 23.43 0.44
C GLY A 144 16.69 23.04 -0.31
N PRO A 145 17.78 22.78 0.43
CA PRO A 145 19.09 22.49 -0.14
C PRO A 145 19.17 21.15 -0.88
N GLN A 146 18.21 20.26 -0.65
CA GLN A 146 18.16 18.90 -1.24
C GLN A 146 17.56 18.88 -2.66
N LEU A 147 17.00 19.99 -3.13
CA LEU A 147 16.37 20.05 -4.43
C LEU A 147 17.37 19.84 -5.55
N MET A 148 16.92 19.16 -6.60
CA MET A 148 17.68 19.04 -7.85
C MET A 148 18.01 20.41 -8.43
N LYS A 149 19.07 20.45 -9.24
CA LYS A 149 19.42 21.64 -10.03
C LYS A 149 18.51 21.83 -11.26
N GLY A 150 17.89 20.75 -11.72
CA GLY A 150 17.08 20.70 -12.94
C GLY A 150 17.20 19.37 -13.65
N TYR A 151 16.41 19.20 -14.69
CA TYR A 151 16.46 18.04 -15.58
C TYR A 151 17.55 18.22 -16.64
N PHE A 152 18.30 17.15 -16.90
CA PHE A 152 19.43 17.17 -17.82
C PHE A 152 18.99 17.51 -19.26
N ASN A 153 19.55 18.58 -19.83
CA ASN A 153 19.24 19.09 -21.17
C ASN A 153 17.75 19.41 -21.42
N ASP A 154 16.98 19.71 -20.37
CA ASP A 154 15.57 20.06 -20.48
C ASP A 154 15.24 21.29 -19.61
N GLU A 155 15.66 22.45 -20.11
CA GLU A 155 15.43 23.74 -19.45
C GLU A 155 13.94 24.06 -19.31
N LYS A 156 13.12 23.64 -20.29
CA LYS A 156 11.68 23.85 -20.28
C LYS A 156 11.03 23.09 -19.13
N SER A 157 11.24 21.77 -19.04
CA SER A 157 10.69 20.98 -17.94
C SER A 157 11.28 21.41 -16.60
N THR A 158 12.52 21.88 -16.57
CA THR A 158 13.13 22.44 -15.36
C THR A 158 12.37 23.68 -14.91
N ALA A 159 12.18 24.67 -15.78
CA ALA A 159 11.43 25.88 -15.46
C ALA A 159 9.97 25.55 -15.06
N GLU A 160 9.33 24.60 -15.75
CA GLU A 160 7.97 24.15 -15.44
C GLU A 160 7.86 23.38 -14.13
N ALA A 161 8.94 22.82 -13.59
CA ALA A 161 8.94 22.11 -12.31
C ALA A 161 9.03 23.03 -11.11
N PHE A 162 9.50 24.27 -11.29
CA PHE A 162 9.59 25.25 -10.21
C PHE A 162 8.48 26.32 -10.32
N THR A 163 8.12 26.86 -9.17
CA THR A 163 7.30 28.07 -9.02
C THR A 163 8.21 29.29 -9.12
N HIS A 164 7.63 30.48 -9.35
CA HIS A 164 8.41 31.71 -9.48
C HIS A 164 9.20 32.07 -8.21
N ASP A 165 8.71 31.65 -7.03
CA ASP A 165 9.30 31.86 -5.71
C ASP A 165 10.24 30.71 -5.27
N GLY A 166 10.57 29.81 -6.20
CA GLY A 166 11.62 28.81 -6.04
C GLY A 166 11.22 27.51 -5.37
N TYR A 167 9.91 27.23 -5.20
CA TYR A 167 9.44 25.92 -4.75
C TYR A 167 9.32 24.94 -5.92
N PHE A 168 9.76 23.71 -5.70
CA PHE A 168 9.56 22.56 -6.58
C PHE A 168 8.13 22.02 -6.44
N LYS A 169 7.45 21.83 -7.59
CA LYS A 169 6.14 21.20 -7.72
C LYS A 169 6.28 19.68 -7.75
N THR A 170 5.89 19.02 -6.66
CA THR A 170 6.07 17.57 -6.52
C THR A 170 5.12 16.74 -7.39
N GLY A 171 3.96 17.30 -7.74
CA GLY A 171 2.83 16.56 -8.28
C GLY A 171 2.19 15.57 -7.29
N ASP A 172 2.59 15.59 -6.01
CA ASP A 172 2.01 14.79 -4.94
C ASP A 172 1.06 15.67 -4.10
N LEU A 173 -0.06 15.10 -3.70
CA LEU A 173 -1.03 15.74 -2.83
C LEU A 173 -0.82 15.31 -1.39
N GLY A 174 -0.99 16.22 -0.44
CA GLY A 174 -0.81 15.92 0.97
C GLY A 174 -1.39 16.98 1.90
N TYR A 175 -1.30 16.70 3.20
CA TYR A 175 -1.72 17.63 4.24
C TYR A 175 -0.89 17.43 5.50
N PHE A 176 -0.85 18.45 6.35
CA PHE A 176 -0.33 18.35 7.71
C PHE A 176 -1.45 18.09 8.69
N ASP A 177 -1.22 17.21 9.65
CA ASP A 177 -2.09 17.08 10.80
C ASP A 177 -1.83 18.17 11.87
N ASP A 178 -2.66 18.19 12.91
CA ASP A 178 -2.57 19.15 14.03
C ASP A 178 -1.25 19.04 14.83
N HIS A 179 -0.46 17.99 14.60
CA HIS A 179 0.83 17.75 15.26
C HIS A 179 2.03 18.01 14.35
N GLY A 180 1.79 18.51 13.13
CA GLY A 180 2.80 18.83 12.13
C GLY A 180 3.40 17.61 11.41
N TYR A 181 2.70 16.48 11.37
CA TYR A 181 3.09 15.32 10.57
C TYR A 181 2.50 15.43 9.16
N LEU A 182 3.34 15.18 8.16
CA LEU A 182 2.93 15.16 6.77
C LEU A 182 2.25 13.83 6.43
N HIS A 183 1.14 13.92 5.72
CA HIS A 183 0.40 12.80 5.14
C HIS A 183 0.33 12.94 3.62
N ILE A 184 0.50 11.84 2.89
CA ILE A 184 0.45 11.79 1.43
C ILE A 184 -0.88 11.17 0.99
N ASN A 185 -1.61 11.90 0.15
CA ASN A 185 -2.94 11.51 -0.35
C ASN A 185 -2.91 10.97 -1.79
N GLY A 186 -1.74 10.94 -2.43
CA GLY A 186 -1.56 10.37 -3.77
C GLY A 186 -0.94 11.37 -4.74
N ARG A 187 -1.07 11.10 -6.04
CA ARG A 187 -0.53 11.92 -7.12
C ARG A 187 -1.63 12.78 -7.74
N LYS A 188 -1.35 14.06 -7.91
CA LYS A 188 -2.26 15.03 -8.54
C LYS A 188 -2.75 14.56 -9.92
N LYS A 189 -1.85 13.99 -10.73
CA LYS A 189 -2.17 13.46 -12.07
C LYS A 189 -2.97 12.15 -12.06
N ASP A 190 -3.02 11.45 -10.92
CA ASP A 190 -3.72 10.17 -10.79
C ASP A 190 -5.07 10.29 -10.07
N ILE A 191 -5.43 11.49 -9.58
CA ILE A 191 -6.75 11.73 -8.99
C ILE A 191 -7.82 11.43 -10.02
N ILE A 192 -8.78 10.62 -9.61
CA ILE A 192 -9.98 10.32 -10.38
C ILE A 192 -11.01 11.39 -10.06
N ILE A 193 -11.49 12.07 -11.09
CA ILE A 193 -12.63 12.98 -10.98
C ILE A 193 -13.85 12.24 -11.52
N THR A 194 -14.77 11.89 -10.62
CA THR A 194 -16.02 11.23 -11.01
C THR A 194 -16.94 12.18 -11.78
N SER A 195 -17.96 11.67 -12.48
CA SER A 195 -18.97 12.50 -13.17
C SER A 195 -19.69 13.48 -12.24
N ALA A 196 -19.75 13.17 -10.94
CA ALA A 196 -20.30 14.02 -9.89
C ALA A 196 -19.29 15.06 -9.35
N GLY A 197 -18.11 15.20 -9.96
CA GLY A 197 -17.07 16.15 -9.56
C GLY A 197 -16.36 15.79 -8.24
N LYS A 198 -16.45 14.53 -7.78
CA LYS A 198 -15.71 14.09 -6.59
C LYS A 198 -14.30 13.65 -6.96
N ASN A 199 -13.32 14.23 -6.27
CA ASN A 199 -11.89 13.87 -6.35
C ASN A 199 -11.61 12.65 -5.48
N ILE A 200 -11.12 11.59 -6.09
CA ILE A 200 -10.82 10.32 -5.42
C ILE A 200 -9.38 9.92 -5.70
N SER A 201 -8.66 9.56 -4.64
CA SER A 201 -7.33 8.97 -4.77
C SER A 201 -7.44 7.46 -4.98
N PRO A 202 -7.14 6.93 -6.18
CA PRO A 202 -7.24 5.50 -6.44
C PRO A 202 -6.23 4.68 -5.64
N LEU A 203 -5.05 5.24 -5.35
CA LEU A 203 -3.94 4.53 -4.72
C LEU A 203 -4.34 3.94 -3.36
N ASN A 204 -5.07 4.71 -2.54
CA ASN A 204 -5.53 4.26 -1.23
C ASN A 204 -6.46 3.04 -1.35
N ILE A 205 -7.34 3.05 -2.35
CA ILE A 205 -8.28 1.96 -2.62
C ILE A 205 -7.51 0.74 -3.14
N GLU A 206 -6.64 0.92 -4.15
CA GLU A 206 -5.82 -0.14 -4.76
C GLU A 206 -4.99 -0.87 -3.71
N MET A 207 -4.29 -0.12 -2.85
CA MET A 207 -3.50 -0.68 -1.76
C MET A 207 -4.34 -1.45 -0.75
N ASN A 208 -5.53 -0.95 -0.44
CA ASN A 208 -6.41 -1.62 0.50
C ASN A 208 -6.95 -2.94 -0.07
N LEU A 209 -7.19 -3.01 -1.38
CA LEU A 209 -7.55 -4.27 -2.05
C LEU A 209 -6.38 -5.29 -2.02
N MET A 210 -5.15 -4.84 -2.23
CA MET A 210 -3.93 -5.68 -2.23
C MET A 210 -3.55 -6.25 -0.84
N TYR A 211 -4.25 -5.87 0.23
CA TYR A 211 -4.17 -6.60 1.50
C TYR A 211 -4.77 -8.00 1.42
N SER A 212 -5.70 -8.22 0.51
CA SER A 212 -6.18 -9.56 0.23
C SER A 212 -5.02 -10.37 -0.34
N LYS A 213 -4.70 -11.50 0.30
CA LYS A 213 -3.69 -12.43 -0.21
C LYS A 213 -4.04 -13.01 -1.60
N TYR A 214 -5.26 -12.81 -2.08
CA TYR A 214 -5.69 -13.26 -3.41
C TYR A 214 -5.55 -12.19 -4.48
N ILE A 215 -5.20 -10.95 -4.11
CA ILE A 215 -5.08 -9.82 -5.03
C ILE A 215 -3.61 -9.39 -5.08
N GLU A 216 -2.96 -9.63 -6.21
CA GLU A 216 -1.56 -9.25 -6.42
C GLU A 216 -1.45 -7.79 -6.86
N GLN A 217 -2.31 -7.35 -7.79
CA GLN A 217 -2.32 -6.00 -8.33
C GLN A 217 -3.76 -5.53 -8.53
N ALA A 218 -3.99 -4.22 -8.39
CA ALA A 218 -5.29 -3.61 -8.66
C ALA A 218 -5.11 -2.27 -9.34
N ALA A 219 -6.01 -1.95 -10.27
CA ALA A 219 -6.14 -0.64 -10.89
C ALA A 219 -7.58 -0.16 -10.78
N VAL A 220 -7.80 0.91 -10.01
CA VAL A 220 -9.11 1.55 -9.85
C VAL A 220 -9.34 2.52 -11.00
N ILE A 221 -10.55 2.46 -11.56
CA ILE A 221 -11.00 3.22 -12.72
C ILE A 221 -12.28 3.95 -12.36
N GLY A 222 -12.42 5.20 -12.80
CA GLY A 222 -13.65 5.96 -12.58
C GLY A 222 -13.68 7.37 -13.16
N GLU A 223 -12.71 7.70 -14.03
CA GLU A 223 -12.58 9.05 -14.59
C GLU A 223 -13.81 9.41 -15.43
N GLY A 224 -14.51 10.47 -15.02
CA GLY A 224 -15.77 10.91 -15.63
C GLY A 224 -16.92 9.91 -15.47
N ARG A 225 -16.85 8.95 -14.54
CA ARG A 225 -17.87 7.90 -14.35
C ARG A 225 -18.70 8.11 -13.08
N ASN A 226 -19.90 7.53 -13.08
CA ASN A 226 -20.86 7.60 -11.97
C ASN A 226 -20.44 6.78 -10.73
N TYR A 227 -19.53 5.83 -10.91
CA TYR A 227 -19.03 4.96 -9.85
C TYR A 227 -17.64 4.44 -10.21
N LEU A 228 -16.92 3.93 -9.21
CA LEU A 228 -15.62 3.30 -9.42
C LEU A 228 -15.75 1.83 -9.82
N THR A 229 -14.85 1.40 -10.69
CA THR A 229 -14.61 0.01 -11.04
C THR A 229 -13.15 -0.36 -10.83
N ALA A 230 -12.82 -1.66 -10.90
CA ALA A 230 -11.44 -2.09 -10.76
C ALA A 230 -11.07 -3.22 -11.73
N LEU A 231 -9.86 -3.15 -12.27
CA LEU A 231 -9.19 -4.31 -12.85
C LEU A 231 -8.32 -4.92 -11.75
N VAL A 232 -8.50 -6.22 -11.51
CA VAL A 232 -7.88 -6.92 -10.38
C VAL A 232 -7.09 -8.09 -10.92
N VAL A 233 -5.78 -8.11 -10.67
CA VAL A 233 -4.89 -9.23 -10.99
C VAL A 233 -4.85 -10.17 -9.78
N PRO A 234 -5.33 -11.42 -9.93
CA PRO A 234 -5.21 -12.44 -8.90
C PRO A 234 -3.76 -12.80 -8.60
N ASP A 235 -3.47 -13.10 -7.33
CA ASP A 235 -2.30 -13.92 -7.00
C ASP A 235 -2.61 -15.36 -7.44
N PHE A 236 -2.10 -15.75 -8.61
CA PHE A 236 -2.45 -17.04 -9.21
C PHE A 236 -1.91 -18.23 -8.43
N GLU A 237 -0.73 -18.12 -7.82
CA GLU A 237 -0.16 -19.20 -7.00
C GLU A 237 -1.09 -19.50 -5.81
N LEU A 238 -1.51 -18.46 -5.08
CA LEU A 238 -2.40 -18.61 -3.93
C LEU A 238 -3.84 -18.98 -4.33
N LEU A 239 -4.32 -18.49 -5.48
CA LEU A 239 -5.64 -18.80 -6.00
C LEU A 239 -5.74 -20.25 -6.46
N GLU A 240 -4.77 -20.73 -7.24
CA GLU A 240 -4.71 -22.10 -7.76
C GLU A 240 -4.63 -23.09 -6.58
N ALA A 241 -3.72 -22.88 -5.62
CA ALA A 241 -3.63 -23.72 -4.42
C ALA A 241 -4.91 -23.71 -3.57
N TRP A 242 -5.65 -22.59 -3.54
CA TRP A 242 -6.96 -22.53 -2.88
C TRP A 242 -8.03 -23.31 -3.64
N ALA A 243 -8.03 -23.25 -4.97
CA ALA A 243 -8.98 -23.93 -5.82
C ALA A 243 -8.77 -25.47 -5.78
N GLU A 244 -7.52 -25.95 -5.78
CA GLU A 244 -7.19 -27.37 -5.61
C GLU A 244 -7.76 -27.93 -4.29
N ARG A 245 -7.51 -27.24 -3.17
CA ARG A 245 -8.03 -27.63 -1.84
C ARG A 245 -9.56 -27.66 -1.76
N ARG A 246 -10.26 -27.03 -2.71
CA ARG A 246 -11.72 -26.99 -2.82
C ARG A 246 -12.28 -27.94 -3.87
N GLY A 247 -11.41 -28.75 -4.50
CA GLY A 247 -11.78 -29.68 -5.57
C GLY A 247 -12.34 -28.98 -6.80
N ILE A 248 -11.90 -27.74 -7.07
CA ILE A 248 -12.28 -27.03 -8.30
C ILE A 248 -11.40 -27.58 -9.42
N VAL A 249 -12.00 -27.89 -10.57
CA VAL A 249 -11.28 -28.34 -11.76
C VAL A 249 -11.35 -27.23 -12.81
N TRP A 250 -10.22 -26.88 -13.43
CA TRP A 250 -10.12 -25.88 -14.47
C TRP A 250 -9.10 -26.29 -15.53
N LYS A 251 -9.25 -25.83 -16.78
CA LYS A 251 -8.30 -26.12 -17.86
C LYS A 251 -7.30 -24.98 -18.09
N ASN A 252 -7.74 -23.75 -17.87
CA ASN A 252 -6.93 -22.55 -18.02
C ASN A 252 -7.39 -21.49 -17.00
N ARG A 253 -6.61 -20.41 -16.86
CA ARG A 253 -6.92 -19.31 -15.93
C ARG A 253 -8.25 -18.62 -16.24
N GLY A 254 -8.64 -18.52 -17.50
CA GLY A 254 -9.94 -17.96 -17.88
C GLY A 254 -11.11 -18.74 -17.28
N ASP A 255 -11.07 -20.07 -17.36
CA ASP A 255 -12.08 -20.95 -16.76
C ASP A 255 -12.11 -20.81 -15.24
N LEU A 256 -10.93 -20.75 -14.61
CA LEU A 256 -10.81 -20.59 -13.17
C LEU A 256 -11.44 -19.28 -12.69
N LEU A 257 -11.19 -18.17 -13.38
CA LEU A 257 -11.75 -16.85 -13.04
C LEU A 257 -13.24 -16.73 -13.35
N ALA A 258 -13.76 -17.52 -14.29
CA ALA A 258 -15.19 -17.61 -14.57
C ALA A 258 -15.94 -18.44 -13.52
N HIS A 259 -15.25 -19.31 -12.78
CA HIS A 259 -15.86 -20.22 -11.82
C HIS A 259 -16.57 -19.46 -10.67
N GLU A 260 -17.81 -19.85 -10.36
CA GLU A 260 -18.67 -19.16 -9.39
C GLU A 260 -18.03 -19.02 -8.01
N LYS A 261 -17.45 -20.11 -7.47
CA LYS A 261 -16.72 -20.09 -6.19
C LYS A 261 -15.55 -19.08 -6.17
N VAL A 262 -14.86 -18.89 -7.28
CA VAL A 262 -13.77 -17.90 -7.39
C VAL A 262 -14.34 -16.49 -7.44
N ARG A 263 -15.39 -16.26 -8.22
CA ARG A 263 -16.08 -14.96 -8.24
C ARG A 263 -16.60 -14.56 -6.86
N MET A 264 -17.21 -15.50 -6.12
CA MET A 264 -17.66 -15.27 -4.75
C MET A 264 -16.50 -14.99 -3.78
N LEU A 265 -15.37 -15.68 -3.94
CA LEU A 265 -14.15 -15.40 -3.17
C LEU A 265 -13.75 -13.94 -3.36
N PHE A 266 -13.50 -13.51 -4.60
CA PHE A 266 -13.07 -12.13 -4.87
C PHE A 266 -14.10 -11.09 -4.46
N LYS A 267 -15.40 -11.35 -4.66
CA LYS A 267 -16.46 -10.47 -4.18
C LYS A 267 -16.34 -10.23 -2.68
N ARG A 268 -16.22 -11.31 -1.89
CA ARG A 268 -16.10 -11.23 -0.44
C ARG A 268 -14.82 -10.50 -0.01
N GLU A 269 -13.69 -10.78 -0.66
CA GLU A 269 -12.43 -10.13 -0.31
C GLU A 269 -12.48 -8.62 -0.63
N ILE A 270 -12.99 -8.23 -1.80
CA ILE A 270 -13.16 -6.82 -2.18
C ILE A 270 -14.12 -6.12 -1.20
N ASP A 271 -15.30 -6.68 -0.95
CA ASP A 271 -16.29 -6.12 -0.02
C ASP A 271 -15.72 -5.94 1.39
N ARG A 272 -14.94 -6.91 1.87
CA ARG A 272 -14.26 -6.83 3.17
C ARG A 272 -13.26 -5.69 3.21
N HIS A 273 -12.45 -5.54 2.16
CA HIS A 273 -11.39 -4.53 2.11
C HIS A 273 -11.89 -3.12 1.82
N GLN A 274 -13.09 -2.94 1.26
CA GLN A 274 -13.64 -1.60 1.01
C GLN A 274 -14.66 -1.13 2.04
N LYS A 275 -14.92 -1.90 3.11
CA LYS A 275 -15.98 -1.63 4.08
C LYS A 275 -15.87 -0.24 4.76
N ASN A 276 -14.65 0.26 4.93
CA ASN A 276 -14.39 1.54 5.60
C ASN A 276 -14.34 2.74 4.64
N PHE A 277 -14.44 2.51 3.33
CA PHE A 277 -14.50 3.60 2.35
C PHE A 277 -15.91 4.16 2.22
N SER A 278 -16.00 5.44 1.88
CA SER A 278 -17.29 6.07 1.58
C SER A 278 -17.96 5.40 0.37
N ARG A 279 -19.29 5.56 0.24
CA ARG A 279 -20.06 4.91 -0.84
C ARG A 279 -19.54 5.24 -2.25
N VAL A 280 -18.98 6.44 -2.44
CA VAL A 280 -18.44 6.94 -3.71
C VAL A 280 -17.03 6.40 -4.00
N GLU A 281 -16.28 6.02 -2.97
CA GLU A 281 -14.94 5.41 -3.07
C GLU A 281 -14.99 3.89 -3.20
N GLN A 282 -16.15 3.27 -3.02
CA GLN A 282 -16.31 1.82 -3.16
C GLN A 282 -16.37 1.40 -4.63
N VAL A 283 -15.56 0.40 -4.97
CA VAL A 283 -15.58 -0.31 -6.25
C VAL A 283 -16.89 -1.08 -6.39
N LYS A 284 -17.69 -0.72 -7.40
CA LYS A 284 -19.01 -1.33 -7.67
C LYS A 284 -18.93 -2.55 -8.56
N LYS A 285 -18.06 -2.52 -9.58
CA LYS A 285 -17.83 -3.62 -10.52
C LYS A 285 -16.34 -3.85 -10.68
N TYR A 286 -15.96 -5.09 -10.95
CA TYR A 286 -14.56 -5.44 -11.17
C TYR A 286 -14.43 -6.54 -12.21
N ILE A 287 -13.28 -6.58 -12.87
CA ILE A 287 -12.87 -7.65 -13.79
C ILE A 287 -11.60 -8.29 -13.25
N LEU A 288 -11.58 -9.62 -13.22
CA LEU A 288 -10.38 -10.39 -12.89
C LEU A 288 -9.51 -10.56 -14.14
N MET A 289 -8.27 -10.11 -14.05
CA MET A 289 -7.30 -10.18 -15.15
C MET A 289 -6.71 -11.58 -15.23
N LYS A 290 -6.55 -12.10 -16.45
CA LYS A 290 -5.99 -13.44 -16.71
C LYS A 290 -4.45 -13.48 -16.61
N GLU A 291 -3.83 -12.32 -16.80
CA GLU A 291 -2.38 -12.15 -16.87
C GLU A 291 -1.96 -11.04 -15.91
N PRO A 292 -0.83 -11.21 -15.21
CA PRO A 292 -0.26 -10.16 -14.40
C PRO A 292 0.31 -9.03 -15.27
N TRP A 293 0.30 -7.83 -14.73
CA TRP A 293 0.98 -6.69 -15.34
C TRP A 293 2.47 -6.76 -15.06
N THR A 294 3.28 -6.47 -16.08
CA THR A 294 4.73 -6.49 -15.96
C THR A 294 5.37 -5.19 -16.44
N GLN A 295 6.67 -5.06 -16.20
CA GLN A 295 7.45 -3.92 -16.70
C GLN A 295 7.67 -4.05 -18.20
N GLU A 296 7.92 -5.27 -18.69
CA GLU A 296 8.20 -5.59 -20.10
C GLU A 296 6.99 -5.27 -20.99
N SER A 297 5.78 -5.60 -20.53
CA SER A 297 4.54 -5.28 -21.25
C SER A 297 4.10 -3.82 -21.08
N GLY A 298 4.79 -3.06 -20.23
CA GLY A 298 4.72 -1.60 -20.14
C GLY A 298 3.72 -1.05 -19.11
N GLU A 299 2.89 -1.89 -18.50
CA GLU A 299 1.88 -1.51 -17.51
C GLU A 299 2.50 -1.08 -16.18
N LEU A 300 3.71 -1.56 -15.84
CA LEU A 300 4.40 -1.19 -14.62
C LEU A 300 5.59 -0.25 -14.86
N THR A 301 5.88 0.61 -13.87
CA THR A 301 7.16 1.31 -13.77
C THR A 301 8.29 0.36 -13.31
N PRO A 302 9.57 0.74 -13.44
CA PRO A 302 10.67 -0.03 -12.83
C PRO A 302 10.52 -0.19 -11.31
N SER A 303 9.83 0.74 -10.66
CA SER A 303 9.46 0.68 -9.24
C SER A 303 8.15 -0.07 -8.96
N MET A 304 7.67 -0.88 -9.90
CA MET A 304 6.46 -1.73 -9.81
C MET A 304 5.15 -0.97 -9.59
N LYS A 305 5.07 0.31 -9.99
CA LYS A 305 3.83 1.11 -9.92
C LYS A 305 3.01 0.95 -11.20
N VAL A 306 1.68 0.91 -11.06
CA VAL A 306 0.75 0.84 -12.20
C VAL A 306 0.76 2.14 -13.00
N LYS A 307 0.97 2.05 -14.32
CA LYS A 307 0.82 3.16 -15.27
C LYS A 307 -0.63 3.25 -15.74
N ARG A 308 -1.46 4.01 -15.02
CA ARG A 308 -2.90 4.12 -15.27
C ARG A 308 -3.26 4.50 -16.71
N ARG A 309 -2.50 5.41 -17.33
CA ARG A 309 -2.68 5.77 -18.75
C ARG A 309 -2.56 4.56 -19.70
N VAL A 310 -1.62 3.66 -19.41
CA VAL A 310 -1.43 2.43 -20.20
C VAL A 310 -2.57 1.45 -19.94
N ILE A 311 -2.96 1.25 -18.67
CA ILE A 311 -4.11 0.42 -18.28
C ILE A 311 -5.39 0.88 -18.98
N ASN A 312 -5.73 2.17 -18.87
CA ASN A 312 -6.92 2.76 -19.48
C ASN A 312 -6.94 2.56 -21.00
N LYS A 313 -5.80 2.75 -21.67
CA LYS A 313 -5.69 2.57 -23.12
C LYS A 313 -5.80 1.10 -23.53
N ARG A 314 -5.06 0.20 -22.87
CA ARG A 314 -4.95 -1.21 -23.25
C ARG A 314 -6.23 -2.00 -22.97
N TYR A 315 -6.89 -1.68 -21.86
CA TYR A 315 -8.09 -2.39 -21.41
C TYR A 315 -9.37 -1.57 -21.59
N ALA A 316 -9.36 -0.55 -22.47
CA ALA A 316 -10.50 0.32 -22.72
C ALA A 316 -11.80 -0.46 -22.93
N THR A 317 -11.79 -1.48 -23.80
CA THR A 317 -12.98 -2.30 -24.08
C THR A 317 -13.52 -3.03 -22.84
N LEU A 318 -12.64 -3.56 -21.98
CA LEU A 318 -13.03 -4.22 -20.73
C LEU A 318 -13.53 -3.19 -19.70
N ILE A 319 -12.94 -2.00 -19.68
CA ILE A 319 -13.37 -0.92 -18.81
C ILE A 319 -14.77 -0.47 -19.22
N GLU A 320 -15.00 -0.22 -20.51
CA GLU A 320 -16.32 0.18 -21.02
C GLU A 320 -17.39 -0.86 -20.71
N SER A 321 -17.09 -2.17 -20.83
CA SER A 321 -18.08 -3.21 -20.54
C SER A 321 -18.57 -3.22 -19.09
N MET A 322 -17.83 -2.62 -18.14
CA MET A 322 -18.30 -2.44 -16.76
C MET A 322 -19.26 -1.24 -16.61
N TYR A 323 -19.35 -0.36 -17.59
CA TYR A 323 -20.22 0.83 -17.59
C TYR A 323 -21.35 0.76 -18.61
N LEU A 324 -21.34 -0.23 -19.49
CA LEU A 324 -22.49 -0.58 -20.32
C LEU A 324 -23.54 -1.24 -19.41
N GLU A 325 -24.56 -0.48 -19.05
CA GLU A 325 -25.87 -0.98 -18.61
C GLU A 325 -26.91 -0.69 -19.69
#